data_AF-A0A2D4NK46-F1
#
_entry.id   AF-A0A2D4NK46-F1
#
_cell.length_a   1.000
_cell.length_b   1.000
_cell.length_c   1.000
_cell.angle_alpha   90.00
_cell.angle_beta   90.00
_cell.angle_gamma   90.00
#
_symmetry.space_group_name_H-M   'P 1'
#
loop_
_entity.id
_entity.type
_entity.pdbx_description
1 polymer ?
#
loop_
_entity_poly.entity_id
_entity_poly.type
_entity_poly.pdbx_seq_one_letter_code
_entity_poly.pdbx_strand_id
1 'polypeptide(L)'
;MELALQQTYQDTCNCIKSRIKLEFEKRQQERLLLSLLPAHIAMEMKAEIIQRLQGPKAGQLESTNNFHNLYVKRHTNVSILYADIVGFTRLASDCSPGELVHMLNELFGKFDQIAKENECMRIKILGDCYYCVSGLPISLQNHAKNCVKM
;
A
#
# COMPACT_ATOMS: atom_id res chain seq x y z
N MET A 1 3.68 -10.78 -51.79
CA MET A 1 4.61 -9.85 -51.10
C MET A 1 3.82 -8.81 -50.31
N GLU A 2 2.85 -8.14 -50.94
CA GLU A 2 1.99 -7.11 -50.33
C GLU A 2 1.12 -7.60 -49.16
N LEU A 3 0.52 -8.79 -49.26
CA LEU A 3 -0.24 -9.42 -48.17
C LEU A 3 0.60 -9.67 -46.91
N ALA A 4 1.86 -10.10 -47.07
CA ALA A 4 2.76 -10.34 -45.95
C ALA A 4 3.18 -9.03 -45.25
N LEU A 5 3.33 -7.95 -46.03
CA LEU A 5 3.61 -6.62 -45.49
C LEU A 5 2.43 -6.09 -44.67
N GLN A 6 1.21 -6.25 -45.19
CA GLN A 6 -0.03 -5.85 -44.51
C GLN A 6 -0.25 -6.66 -43.22
N GLN A 7 0.00 -7.97 -43.26
CA GLN A 7 -0.03 -8.84 -42.08
C GLN A 7 0.97 -8.36 -41.01
N THR A 8 2.21 -8.10 -41.40
CA THR A 8 3.28 -7.64 -40.49
C THR A 8 2.95 -6.29 -39.85
N TYR A 9 2.37 -5.36 -40.62
CA TYR A 9 1.89 -4.09 -40.10
C TYR A 9 0.79 -4.29 -39.05
N GLN A 10 -0.21 -5.13 -39.35
CA GLN A 10 -1.30 -5.43 -38.43
C GLN A 10 -0.80 -6.09 -37.14
N ASP A 11 0.13 -7.03 -37.24
CA ASP A 11 0.76 -7.69 -36.10
C ASP A 11 1.56 -6.70 -35.25
N THR A 12 2.26 -5.76 -35.88
CA THR A 12 2.99 -4.68 -35.19
C THR A 12 2.03 -3.77 -34.44
N CYS A 13 0.93 -3.34 -35.06
CA CYS A 13 -0.11 -2.54 -34.42
C CYS A 13 -0.75 -3.28 -33.24
N ASN A 14 -1.07 -4.57 -33.42
CA ASN A 14 -1.64 -5.42 -32.38
C ASN A 14 -0.66 -5.59 -31.20
N CYS A 15 0.63 -5.76 -31.48
CA CYS A 15 1.69 -5.85 -30.47
C CYS A 15 1.80 -4.55 -29.66
N ILE A 16 1.83 -3.39 -30.33
CA ILE A 16 1.87 -2.07 -29.66
C ILE A 16 0.62 -1.88 -28.79
N LYS A 17 -0.57 -2.15 -29.33
CA LYS A 17 -1.84 -2.03 -28.60
C LYS A 17 -1.88 -2.93 -27.37
N SER A 18 -1.43 -4.18 -27.51
CA SER A 18 -1.37 -5.15 -26.42
C SER A 18 -0.39 -4.69 -25.34
N ARG A 19 0.77 -4.16 -25.72
CA ARG A 19 1.75 -3.61 -24.78
C ARG A 19 1.20 -2.41 -23.99
N ILE A 20 0.52 -1.48 -24.66
CA ILE A 20 -0.13 -0.34 -23.98
C ILE A 20 -1.18 -0.82 -22.98
N LYS A 21 -2.03 -1.77 -23.39
CA LYS A 21 -3.05 -2.36 -22.50
C LYS A 21 -2.42 -3.02 -21.28
N LEU A 22 -1.37 -3.82 -21.49
CA LEU A 22 -0.64 -4.49 -20.42
C LEU A 22 0.01 -3.50 -19.44
N GLU A 23 0.63 -2.43 -19.95
CA GLU A 23 1.21 -1.38 -19.10
C GLU A 23 0.13 -0.66 -18.27
N PHE A 24 -1.04 -0.41 -18.86
CA PHE A 24 -2.16 0.18 -18.14
C PHE A 24 -2.67 -0.73 -17.02
N GLU A 25 -2.94 -2.00 -17.32
CA GLU A 25 -3.40 -2.98 -16.33
C GLU A 25 -2.37 -3.19 -15.22
N LYS A 26 -1.08 -3.26 -15.57
CA LYS A 26 0.03 -3.34 -14.60
C LYS A 26 0.03 -2.15 -13.64
N ARG A 27 -0.16 -0.91 -14.13
CA ARG A 27 -0.23 0.29 -13.28
C ARG A 27 -1.42 0.26 -12.33
N GLN A 28 -2.59 -0.18 -12.80
CA GLN A 28 -3.76 -0.32 -11.93
C GLN A 28 -3.53 -1.34 -10.83
N GLN A 29 -2.96 -2.50 -11.18
CA GLN A 29 -2.62 -3.53 -10.21
C GLN A 29 -1.59 -3.04 -9.17
N GLU A 30 -0.52 -2.35 -9.60
CA GLU A 30 0.49 -1.80 -8.70
C GLU A 30 -0.10 -0.74 -7.76
N ARG A 31 -1.01 0.09 -8.26
CA ARG A 31 -1.73 1.07 -7.44
C ARG A 31 -2.57 0.40 -6.35
N LEU A 32 -3.32 -0.64 -6.69
CA LEU A 32 -4.15 -1.38 -5.74
C LEU A 32 -3.28 -2.05 -4.68
N LEU A 33 -2.18 -2.68 -5.08
CA LEU A 33 -1.25 -3.33 -4.15
C LEU A 33 -0.69 -2.32 -3.12
N LEU A 34 -0.24 -1.16 -3.60
CA LEU A 34 0.31 -0.10 -2.75
C LEU A 34 -0.74 0.67 -1.93
N SER A 35 -2.02 0.58 -2.29
CA SER A 35 -3.10 1.13 -1.47
C SER A 35 -3.37 0.32 -0.20
N LEU A 36 -2.92 -0.95 -0.15
CA LEU A 36 -3.13 -1.85 0.97
C LEU A 36 -1.85 -2.12 1.75
N LEU A 37 -0.71 -2.22 1.06
CA LEU A 37 0.56 -2.61 1.65
C LEU A 37 1.62 -1.51 1.50
N PRO A 38 2.45 -1.27 2.52
CA PRO A 38 3.65 -0.47 2.36
C PRO A 38 4.55 -1.02 1.25
N ALA A 39 5.17 -0.12 0.48
CA ALA A 39 5.92 -0.48 -0.73
C ALA A 39 7.00 -1.54 -0.50
N HIS A 40 7.68 -1.51 0.65
CA HIS A 40 8.73 -2.47 0.98
C HIS A 40 8.19 -3.90 1.18
N ILE A 41 7.04 -4.07 1.86
CA ILE A 41 6.38 -5.37 2.02
C ILE A 41 5.80 -5.85 0.68
N ALA A 42 5.18 -4.94 -0.08
CA ALA A 42 4.65 -5.26 -1.41
C ALA A 42 5.74 -5.78 -2.36
N MET A 43 6.96 -5.23 -2.29
CA MET A 43 8.10 -5.67 -3.08
C MET A 43 8.55 -7.08 -2.69
N GLU A 44 8.71 -7.35 -1.38
CA GLU A 44 9.07 -8.67 -0.86
C GLU A 44 8.04 -9.73 -1.26
N MET A 45 6.74 -9.43 -1.05
CA MET A 45 5.64 -10.31 -1.43
C MET A 45 5.59 -10.57 -2.96
N LYS A 46 5.80 -9.54 -3.78
CA LYS A 46 5.83 -9.68 -5.24
C LYS A 46 6.98 -10.57 -5.71
N ALA A 47 8.17 -10.38 -5.15
CA ALA A 47 9.34 -11.21 -5.49
C ALA A 47 9.10 -12.68 -5.15
N GLU A 48 8.50 -12.96 -3.99
CA GLU A 48 8.16 -14.30 -3.56
C GLU A 48 7.12 -14.97 -4.46
N ILE A 49 6.06 -14.25 -4.84
CA ILE A 49 5.04 -14.76 -5.78
C ILE A 49 5.67 -15.09 -7.13
N ILE A 50 6.55 -14.23 -7.65
CA ILE A 50 7.26 -14.48 -8.91
C ILE A 50 8.11 -15.75 -8.80
N GLN A 51 8.81 -15.94 -7.68
CA GLN A 51 9.63 -17.14 -7.46
C GLN A 51 8.79 -18.42 -7.45
N ARG A 52 7.59 -18.39 -6.85
CA ARG A 52 6.65 -19.54 -6.86
C ARG A 52 6.11 -19.82 -8.26
N LEU A 53 5.79 -18.78 -9.03
CA LEU A 53 5.29 -18.91 -10.41
C LEU A 53 6.35 -19.42 -11.39
N GLN A 54 7.63 -19.31 -11.08
CA GLN A 54 8.73 -19.85 -11.89
C GLN A 54 8.86 -21.39 -11.82
N GLY A 55 7.94 -22.07 -11.11
CA GLY A 55 7.84 -23.53 -11.05
C GLY A 55 8.84 -24.16 -10.06
N PRO A 56 8.60 -25.42 -9.65
CA PRO A 56 9.46 -26.08 -8.68
C PRO A 56 10.86 -26.31 -9.27
N LYS A 57 11.91 -26.05 -8.48
CA LYS A 57 13.15 -26.82 -8.64
C LYS A 57 12.75 -28.29 -8.45
N ALA A 58 12.96 -29.11 -9.48
CA ALA A 58 12.59 -30.53 -9.50
C ALA A 58 12.82 -31.20 -8.12
N GLY A 59 11.74 -31.66 -7.48
CA GLY A 59 11.82 -32.55 -6.32
C GLY A 59 11.36 -32.02 -4.96
N GLN A 60 10.78 -30.81 -4.83
CA GLN A 60 10.18 -30.40 -3.54
C GLN A 60 8.66 -30.59 -3.53
N LEU A 61 8.22 -31.53 -2.71
CA LEU A 61 6.84 -31.78 -2.33
C LEU A 61 6.22 -30.48 -1.79
N GLU A 62 5.20 -29.96 -2.48
CA GLU A 62 4.47 -28.76 -2.06
C GLU A 62 3.77 -29.04 -0.73
N SER A 63 4.40 -28.60 0.37
CA SER A 63 3.76 -28.51 1.68
C SER A 63 2.52 -27.61 1.54
N THR A 64 1.35 -28.18 1.77
CA THR A 64 0.00 -27.66 1.56
C THR A 64 -0.41 -26.47 2.44
N ASN A 65 0.53 -25.70 2.98
CA ASN A 65 0.24 -24.52 3.80
C ASN A 65 0.23 -23.24 2.94
N ASN A 66 -0.77 -23.15 2.07
CA ASN A 66 -0.91 -22.13 1.03
C ASN A 66 -1.12 -20.67 1.51
N PHE A 67 -1.16 -20.39 2.82
CA PHE A 67 -1.51 -19.06 3.35
C PHE A 67 -0.82 -18.64 4.66
N HIS A 68 0.46 -18.97 4.89
CA HIS A 68 1.10 -18.62 6.17
C HIS A 68 2.49 -17.98 6.13
N ASN A 69 2.89 -17.31 5.04
CA ASN A 69 4.08 -16.45 5.12
C ASN A 69 3.73 -15.16 5.84
N LEU A 70 4.10 -15.12 7.12
CA LEU A 70 3.96 -13.96 7.99
C LEU A 70 5.15 -13.02 7.74
N TYR A 71 4.89 -11.87 7.13
CA TYR A 71 5.90 -10.83 6.88
C TYR A 71 6.10 -10.01 8.15
N VAL A 72 7.01 -10.46 9.02
CA VAL A 72 7.37 -9.76 10.26
C VAL A 72 8.82 -9.34 10.21
N LYS A 73 9.04 -8.04 10.44
CA LYS A 73 10.37 -7.44 10.53
C LYS A 73 10.51 -6.69 11.83
N ARG A 74 11.60 -6.95 12.55
CA ARG A 74 11.97 -6.19 13.74
C ARG A 74 12.61 -4.88 13.31
N HIS A 75 12.13 -3.79 13.88
CA HIS A 75 12.72 -2.46 13.72
C HIS A 75 13.13 -1.90 15.08
N THR A 76 14.24 -1.18 15.10
CA THR A 76 14.74 -0.44 16.26
C THR A 76 14.73 1.06 15.91
N ASN A 77 14.72 1.93 16.92
CA ASN A 77 14.73 3.38 16.75
C ASN A 77 13.56 3.89 15.88
N VAL A 78 12.35 3.63 16.38
CA VAL A 78 11.09 4.10 15.78
C VAL A 78 10.30 4.89 16.83
N SER A 79 9.43 5.78 16.38
CA SER A 79 8.46 6.47 17.23
C SER A 79 7.06 6.22 16.71
N ILE A 80 6.13 5.92 17.61
CA ILE A 80 4.73 5.65 17.30
C ILE A 80 3.89 6.72 18.00
N LEU A 81 2.96 7.33 17.27
CA LEU A 81 2.03 8.32 17.78
C LEU A 81 0.61 7.77 17.68
N TYR A 82 -0.14 7.88 18.77
CA TYR A 82 -1.59 7.64 18.83
C TYR A 82 -2.29 8.97 19.13
N ALA A 83 -3.33 9.28 18.38
CA ALA A 83 -4.19 10.44 18.56
C ALA A 83 -5.65 9.99 18.53
N ASP A 84 -6.38 10.29 19.59
CA ASP A 84 -7.76 9.86 19.78
C ASP A 84 -8.69 11.07 19.98
N ILE A 85 -9.93 10.97 19.50
CA ILE A 85 -10.88 12.08 19.58
C ILE A 85 -11.59 12.04 20.93
N VAL A 86 -11.29 13.01 21.78
CA VAL A 86 -11.94 13.11 23.10
C VAL A 86 -13.44 13.31 22.94
N GLY A 87 -14.23 12.42 23.56
CA GLY A 87 -15.69 12.52 23.58
C GLY A 87 -16.37 12.12 22.26
N PHE A 88 -15.69 11.37 21.39
CA PHE A 88 -16.22 10.97 20.10
C PHE A 88 -17.58 10.29 20.16
N THR A 89 -17.83 9.40 21.13
CA THR A 89 -19.13 8.71 21.26
C THR A 89 -20.32 9.68 21.32
N ARG A 90 -20.16 10.80 22.04
CA ARG A 90 -21.21 11.82 22.12
C ARG A 90 -21.35 12.54 20.79
N LEU A 91 -20.24 12.96 20.19
CA LEU A 91 -20.24 13.62 18.88
C LEU A 91 -20.91 12.74 17.82
N ALA A 92 -20.56 11.46 17.76
CA ALA A 92 -21.13 10.49 16.83
C ALA A 92 -22.62 10.23 17.05
N SER A 93 -23.13 10.45 18.28
CA SER A 93 -24.56 10.31 18.59
C SER A 93 -25.39 11.51 18.10
N ASP A 94 -24.77 12.69 18.00
CA ASP A 94 -25.44 13.95 17.62
C ASP A 94 -25.39 14.21 16.10
N CYS A 95 -24.52 13.49 15.36
CA CYS A 95 -24.35 13.63 13.91
C CYS A 95 -25.10 12.56 13.11
N SER A 96 -25.56 12.91 11.90
CA SER A 96 -25.96 11.86 10.95
C SER A 96 -24.73 11.06 10.48
N PRO A 97 -24.91 9.80 10.02
CA PRO A 97 -23.80 8.99 9.52
C PRO A 97 -23.00 9.66 8.39
N GLY A 98 -23.69 10.40 7.51
CA GLY A 98 -23.03 11.12 6.40
C GLY A 98 -22.14 12.26 6.88
N GLU A 99 -22.64 13.07 7.82
CA GLU A 99 -21.88 14.18 8.41
C GLU A 99 -20.67 13.67 9.21
N LEU A 100 -20.86 12.58 9.97
CA LEU A 100 -19.79 11.96 10.73
C LEU A 100 -18.65 11.47 9.83
N VAL A 101 -18.99 10.74 8.76
CA VAL A 101 -18.00 10.24 7.80
C VAL A 101 -17.30 11.40 7.10
N HIS A 102 -18.03 12.46 6.73
CA HIS A 102 -17.44 13.63 6.10
C HIS A 102 -16.43 14.32 7.03
N MET A 103 -16.81 14.58 8.28
CA MET A 103 -15.94 15.18 9.29
C MET A 103 -14.69 14.34 9.54
N LEU A 104 -14.83 13.03 9.72
CA LEU A 104 -13.69 12.13 9.93
C LEU A 104 -12.76 12.11 8.71
N ASN A 105 -13.32 12.09 7.51
CA ASN A 105 -12.52 12.10 6.28
C ASN A 105 -11.72 13.40 6.12
N GLU A 106 -12.31 14.55 6.47
CA GLU A 106 -11.57 15.82 6.47
C GLU A 106 -10.47 15.85 7.54
N LEU A 107 -10.77 15.41 8.76
CA LEU A 107 -9.81 15.38 9.87
C LEU A 107 -8.63 14.45 9.55
N PHE A 108 -8.92 13.21 9.16
CA PHE A 108 -7.87 12.24 8.84
C PHE A 108 -7.13 12.58 7.56
N GLY A 109 -7.78 13.24 6.60
CA GLY A 109 -7.10 13.79 5.42
C GLY A 109 -6.07 14.86 5.80
N LYS A 110 -6.39 15.73 6.77
CA LYS A 110 -5.42 16.70 7.32
C LYS A 110 -4.30 16.00 8.09
N PHE A 111 -4.61 14.98 8.89
CA PHE A 111 -3.59 14.19 9.57
C PHE A 111 -2.66 13.45 8.60
N ASP A 112 -3.19 12.90 7.50
CA ASP A 112 -2.38 12.28 6.44
C ASP A 112 -1.41 13.29 5.81
N GLN A 113 -1.87 14.50 5.55
CA GLN A 113 -1.06 15.60 5.00
C GLN A 113 0.09 15.96 5.96
N ILE A 114 -0.23 16.22 7.23
CA ILE A 114 0.76 16.59 8.26
C ILE A 114 1.74 15.44 8.53
N ALA A 115 1.25 14.20 8.56
CA ALA A 115 2.10 13.03 8.71
C ALA A 115 3.10 12.91 7.56
N LYS A 116 2.65 13.11 6.32
CA LYS A 116 3.55 13.11 5.15
C LYS A 116 4.61 14.21 5.22
N GLU A 117 4.24 15.41 5.66
CA GLU A 117 5.17 16.55 5.82
C GLU A 117 6.22 16.31 6.91
N ASN A 118 5.88 15.52 7.93
CA ASN A 118 6.77 15.17 9.04
C ASN A 118 7.37 13.77 8.93
N GLU A 119 7.43 13.18 7.73
CA GLU A 119 8.01 11.84 7.48
C GLU A 119 7.42 10.71 8.38
N CYS A 120 6.15 10.86 8.76
CA CYS A 120 5.38 9.87 9.47
C CYS A 120 4.53 9.06 8.50
N MET A 121 4.54 7.75 8.64
CA MET A 121 3.70 6.82 7.89
C MET A 121 2.46 6.47 8.71
N ARG A 122 1.27 6.76 8.18
CA ARG A 122 0.03 6.25 8.78
C ARG A 122 0.05 4.72 8.77
N ILE A 123 -0.26 4.11 9.91
CA ILE A 123 -0.44 2.66 9.99
C ILE A 123 -1.91 2.29 9.77
N LYS A 124 -2.81 2.87 10.57
CA LYS A 124 -4.24 2.59 10.47
C LYS A 124 -5.05 3.66 11.20
N ILE A 125 -6.35 3.61 10.97
CA ILE A 125 -7.38 4.26 11.76
C ILE A 125 -8.18 3.15 12.47
N LEU A 126 -8.42 3.31 13.77
CA LEU A 126 -9.21 2.39 14.59
C LEU A 126 -10.34 3.19 15.24
N GLY A 127 -11.51 3.18 14.60
CA GLY A 127 -12.60 4.05 15.02
C GLY A 127 -12.21 5.52 14.84
N ASP A 128 -12.18 6.25 15.93
CA ASP A 128 -11.78 7.65 16.07
C ASP A 128 -10.28 7.85 16.35
N CYS A 129 -9.55 6.76 16.63
CA CYS A 129 -8.12 6.82 16.87
C CYS A 129 -7.34 6.77 15.54
N TYR A 130 -6.48 7.76 15.32
CA TYR A 130 -5.45 7.78 14.28
C TYR A 130 -4.10 7.38 14.86
N TYR A 131 -3.32 6.55 14.16
CA TYR A 131 -1.94 6.31 14.57
C TYR A 131 -0.99 6.15 13.40
N CYS A 132 0.21 6.70 13.61
CA CYS A 132 1.28 6.75 12.64
C CYS A 132 2.62 6.40 13.29
N VAL A 133 3.62 6.18 12.45
CA VAL A 133 4.97 5.81 12.87
C VAL A 133 6.00 6.61 12.09
N SER A 134 7.05 7.07 12.77
CA SER A 134 8.25 7.62 12.13
C SER A 134 9.43 6.67 12.34
N GLY A 135 10.34 6.64 11.36
CA GLY A 135 11.48 5.72 11.33
C GLY A 135 11.18 4.35 10.70
N LEU A 136 10.06 4.24 9.96
CA LEU A 136 9.73 3.08 9.14
C LEU A 136 9.41 3.50 7.69
N PRO A 137 9.77 2.68 6.68
CA PRO A 137 10.60 1.47 6.78
C PRO A 137 12.10 1.77 6.94
N ILE A 138 12.51 3.01 6.67
CA ILE A 138 13.88 3.50 6.77
C ILE A 138 14.05 4.15 8.14
N SER A 139 15.10 3.76 8.86
CA SER A 139 15.43 4.37 10.15
C SER A 139 15.77 5.85 9.97
N LEU A 140 15.17 6.71 10.80
CA LEU A 140 15.36 8.15 10.76
C LEU A 140 15.89 8.63 12.10
N GLN A 141 17.03 9.30 12.14
CA GLN A 141 17.61 9.79 13.39
C GLN A 141 16.67 10.74 14.16
N ASN A 142 15.86 11.52 13.44
CA ASN A 142 14.92 12.48 14.00
C ASN A 142 13.51 11.91 14.22
N HIS A 143 13.34 10.58 14.24
CA HIS A 143 12.02 9.93 14.28
C HIS A 143 11.12 10.45 15.41
N ALA A 144 11.68 10.72 16.60
CA ALA A 144 10.93 11.24 17.73
C ALA A 144 10.48 12.70 17.52
N LYS A 145 11.36 13.54 16.97
CA LYS A 145 11.06 14.95 16.67
C LYS A 145 9.98 15.06 15.59
N ASN A 146 10.05 14.18 14.60
CA ASN A 146 9.07 14.07 13.52
C ASN A 146 7.68 13.73 14.08
N CYS A 147 7.57 12.71 14.94
CA CYS A 147 6.30 12.38 15.59
C CYS A 147 5.74 13.50 16.47
N VAL A 148 6.58 14.24 17.19
CA VAL A 148 6.10 15.35 18.06
C VAL A 148 5.63 16.56 17.26
N LYS A 149 6.16 16.76 16.04
CA LYS A 149 5.74 17.84 15.14
C LYS A 149 4.51 17.51 14.31
N MET A 150 4.23 16.22 14.12
CA MET A 150 3.00 15.73 13.51
C MET A 150 1.81 16.05 14.41
#